data_AF-A0A9E3SCT0-F1
#
_entry.id   AF-A0A9E3SCT0-F1
#
_cell.length_a   1.000
_cell.length_b   1.000
_cell.length_c   1.000
_cell.angle_alpha   90.00
_cell.angle_beta   90.00
_cell.angle_gamma   90.00
#
_symmetry.space_group_name_H-M   'P 1'
#
loop_
_entity.id
_entity.type
_entity.pdbx_description
1 polymer ?
#
loop_
_entity_poly.entity_id
_entity_poly.type
_entity_poly.pdbx_seq_one_letter_code
_entity_poly.pdbx_strand_id
1 'polypeptide(L)'
;EYGGIIIHGAKLLFAYGEATVPKITITLRKSYGGAHDVMGSKQLRGDINYAWPSAEIAVMGPAGAIEILEGRNILEIKDPEERAAFKAAKEEEYREKFANPYEAARYGYIDDIIEPRNTRFRIIRALQALATKKDSNPPKKHSNIPL
;
A
#
# COMPACT_ATOMS: atom_id res chain seq x y z
N GLU A 1 -3.40 21.57 -0.53
CA GLU A 1 -3.94 21.44 0.85
C GLU A 1 -5.19 22.29 1.13
N TYR A 2 -5.22 23.55 0.73
CA TYR A 2 -6.32 24.51 1.01
C TYR A 2 -7.76 24.04 0.68
N GLY A 3 -7.92 23.06 -0.21
CA GLY A 3 -9.21 22.41 -0.50
C GLY A 3 -9.60 21.28 0.46
N GLY A 4 -9.00 21.19 1.65
CA GLY A 4 -9.43 20.24 2.69
C GLY A 4 -9.03 18.78 2.45
N ILE A 5 -7.95 18.51 1.70
CA ILE A 5 -7.54 17.14 1.33
C ILE A 5 -7.33 16.20 2.53
N ILE A 6 -6.89 16.72 3.68
CA ILE A 6 -6.72 15.93 4.90
C ILE A 6 -8.08 15.43 5.40
N ILE A 7 -9.06 16.33 5.52
CA ILE A 7 -10.40 16.03 6.00
C ILE A 7 -11.12 15.11 5.00
N HIS A 8 -11.02 15.41 3.71
CA HIS A 8 -11.67 14.62 2.67
C HIS A 8 -11.02 13.24 2.48
N GLY A 9 -9.70 13.15 2.53
CA GLY A 9 -8.97 11.87 2.45
C GLY A 9 -9.28 10.95 3.62
N ALA A 10 -9.41 11.51 4.83
CA ALA A 10 -9.77 10.74 6.02
C ALA A 10 -11.14 10.04 5.92
N LYS A 11 -12.06 10.52 5.07
CA LYS A 11 -13.36 9.88 4.84
C LYS A 11 -13.21 8.48 4.22
N LEU A 12 -12.25 8.30 3.31
CA LEU A 12 -12.01 7.00 2.69
C LEU A 12 -11.41 6.01 3.70
N LEU A 13 -10.44 6.47 4.51
CA LEU A 13 -9.88 5.70 5.61
C LEU A 13 -10.98 5.25 6.58
N PHE A 14 -11.84 6.20 6.97
CA PHE A 14 -12.96 5.94 7.86
C PHE A 14 -13.93 4.91 7.29
N ALA A 15 -14.33 5.06 6.02
CA ALA A 15 -15.28 4.16 5.37
C ALA A 15 -14.75 2.70 5.33
N TYR A 16 -13.48 2.49 4.97
CA TYR A 16 -12.88 1.15 4.98
C TYR A 16 -12.74 0.57 6.38
N GLY A 17 -12.36 1.40 7.36
CA GLY A 17 -12.20 0.99 8.76
C GLY A 17 -13.53 0.66 9.45
N GLU A 18 -14.62 1.33 9.07
CA GLU A 18 -15.96 1.08 9.61
C GLU A 18 -16.66 -0.13 8.94
N ALA A 19 -16.37 -0.40 7.67
CA ALA A 19 -17.01 -1.48 6.92
C ALA A 19 -16.74 -2.87 7.51
N THR A 20 -17.80 -3.64 7.77
CA THR A 20 -17.76 -5.02 8.29
C THR A 20 -18.03 -6.10 7.24
N VAL A 21 -18.36 -5.69 6.01
CA VAL A 21 -18.54 -6.59 4.86
C VAL A 21 -17.22 -7.30 4.49
N PRO A 22 -17.26 -8.39 3.69
CA PRO A 22 -16.07 -8.95 3.06
C PRO A 22 -15.28 -7.91 2.25
N LYS A 23 -13.97 -7.82 2.50
CA LYS A 23 -13.05 -6.88 1.84
C LYS A 23 -11.85 -7.63 1.30
N ILE A 24 -11.71 -7.62 -0.03
CA ILE A 24 -10.62 -8.27 -0.75
C ILE A 24 -9.89 -7.20 -1.55
N THR A 25 -8.59 -7.05 -1.30
CA THR A 25 -7.74 -6.05 -1.96
C THR A 25 -6.74 -6.74 -2.87
N ILE A 26 -6.52 -6.20 -4.07
CA ILE A 26 -5.48 -6.67 -5.00
C ILE A 26 -4.59 -5.51 -5.38
N THR A 27 -3.32 -5.55 -4.95
CA THR A 27 -2.31 -4.57 -5.32
C THR A 27 -1.68 -4.97 -6.65
N LEU A 28 -1.95 -4.19 -7.70
CA LEU A 28 -1.47 -4.50 -9.06
C LEU A 28 -0.06 -3.94 -9.31
N ARG A 29 0.22 -2.75 -8.77
CA ARG A 29 1.45 -1.99 -9.02
C ARG A 29 1.80 -1.13 -7.80
N LYS A 30 1.85 0.20 -7.95
CA LYS A 30 2.30 1.15 -6.93
C LYS A 30 1.33 1.24 -5.75
N SER A 31 1.86 1.12 -4.54
CA SER A 31 1.13 1.26 -3.28
C SER A 31 2.08 1.88 -2.24
N TYR A 32 1.99 3.20 -2.07
CA TYR A 32 2.99 3.96 -1.32
C TYR A 32 2.39 4.77 -0.17
N GLY A 33 3.03 4.70 0.99
CA GLY A 33 2.71 5.50 2.17
C GLY A 33 1.24 5.45 2.55
N GLY A 34 0.66 6.61 2.90
CA GLY A 34 -0.75 6.67 3.30
C GLY A 34 -1.75 6.19 2.23
N ALA A 35 -1.38 6.20 0.94
CA ALA A 35 -2.23 5.63 -0.09
C ALA A 35 -2.29 4.10 -0.01
N HIS A 36 -1.23 3.43 0.44
CA HIS A 36 -1.28 1.99 0.74
C HIS A 36 -2.30 1.72 1.85
N ASP A 37 -2.19 2.47 2.95
CA ASP A 37 -3.04 2.28 4.13
C ASP A 37 -4.52 2.43 3.81
N VAL A 38 -4.87 3.49 3.09
CA VAL A 38 -6.25 3.88 2.77
C VAL A 38 -6.88 2.96 1.71
N MET A 39 -6.09 2.36 0.82
CA MET A 39 -6.58 1.49 -0.27
C MET A 39 -6.84 0.05 0.19
N GLY A 40 -7.47 -0.12 1.36
CA GLY A 40 -7.88 -1.43 1.88
C GLY A 40 -6.69 -2.28 2.37
N SER A 41 -5.72 -1.67 3.03
CA SER A 41 -4.62 -2.38 3.69
C SER A 41 -5.13 -3.39 4.72
N LYS A 42 -4.28 -4.39 5.05
CA LYS A 42 -4.60 -5.42 6.04
C LYS A 42 -4.88 -4.80 7.41
N GLN A 43 -4.10 -3.79 7.75
CA GLN A 43 -4.16 -3.00 8.97
C GLN A 43 -5.50 -2.24 9.08
N LEU A 44 -6.10 -1.87 7.95
CA LEU A 44 -7.44 -1.26 7.89
C LEU A 44 -8.56 -2.31 7.82
N ARG A 45 -8.37 -3.44 8.50
CA ARG A 45 -9.31 -4.57 8.59
C ARG A 45 -9.61 -5.21 7.22
N GLY A 46 -8.67 -5.19 6.28
CA GLY A 46 -8.77 -5.98 5.05
C GLY A 46 -8.82 -7.48 5.39
N ASP A 47 -9.73 -8.24 4.80
CA ASP A 47 -9.83 -9.68 5.10
C ASP A 47 -8.76 -10.46 4.36
N ILE A 48 -8.64 -10.22 3.06
CA ILE A 48 -7.70 -10.90 2.17
C ILE A 48 -7.04 -9.88 1.24
N ASN A 49 -5.72 -9.80 1.29
CA ASN A 49 -4.89 -8.88 0.53
C ASN A 49 -3.95 -9.67 -0.37
N TYR A 50 -4.14 -9.56 -1.68
CA TYR A 50 -3.25 -10.12 -2.68
C TYR A 50 -2.37 -9.04 -3.30
N ALA A 51 -1.21 -9.45 -3.79
CA ALA A 51 -0.37 -8.61 -4.63
C ALA A 51 0.01 -9.35 -5.91
N TRP A 52 0.21 -8.59 -7.00
CA TRP A 52 0.90 -9.11 -8.18
C TRP A 52 2.41 -9.04 -7.97
N PRO A 53 3.22 -9.85 -8.70
CA PRO A 53 4.67 -9.72 -8.69
C PRO A 53 5.17 -8.31 -9.09
N SER A 54 4.38 -7.58 -9.88
CA SER A 54 4.63 -6.19 -10.30
C SER A 54 4.27 -5.13 -9.26
N ALA A 55 3.79 -5.53 -8.07
CA ALA A 55 3.42 -4.58 -7.03
C ALA A 55 4.66 -3.94 -6.40
N GLU A 56 4.61 -2.63 -6.20
CA GLU A 56 5.63 -1.87 -5.50
C GLU A 56 5.01 -1.36 -4.20
N ILE A 57 5.44 -1.88 -3.06
CA ILE A 57 4.88 -1.54 -1.74
C ILE A 57 5.99 -0.96 -0.87
N ALA A 58 5.87 0.32 -0.51
CA ALA A 58 6.88 1.01 0.30
C ALA A 58 6.30 2.24 1.02
N VAL A 59 7.10 2.86 1.90
CA VAL A 59 6.71 4.10 2.61
C VAL A 59 6.56 5.27 1.63
N MET A 60 7.40 5.34 0.60
CA MET A 60 7.34 6.35 -0.46
C MET A 60 7.95 5.82 -1.75
N GLY A 61 7.86 6.59 -2.83
CA GLY A 61 8.48 6.22 -4.10
C GLY A 61 10.02 6.17 -4.02
N PRO A 62 10.69 5.31 -4.80
CA PRO A 62 12.14 5.12 -4.73
C PRO A 62 12.96 6.41 -4.83
N ALA A 63 12.63 7.29 -5.78
CA ALA A 63 13.32 8.57 -5.95
C ALA A 63 13.34 9.42 -4.67
N GLY A 64 12.16 9.58 -4.03
CA GLY A 64 12.06 10.33 -2.78
C GLY A 64 12.78 9.65 -1.62
N ALA A 65 12.76 8.30 -1.57
CA ALA A 65 13.48 7.54 -0.55
C ALA A 65 15.00 7.74 -0.67
N ILE A 66 15.54 7.69 -1.89
CA ILE A 66 16.96 7.87 -2.14
C ILE A 66 17.44 9.29 -1.83
N GLU A 67 16.63 10.31 -2.09
CA GLU A 67 16.99 11.69 -1.70
C GLU A 67 17.15 11.85 -0.18
N ILE A 68 16.37 11.09 0.60
CA ILE A 68 16.48 11.09 2.06
C ILE A 68 17.64 10.21 2.53
N LEU A 69 17.76 8.99 2.01
CA LEU A 69 18.75 8.00 2.47
C LEU A 69 20.17 8.34 2.02
N GLU A 70 20.34 8.78 0.78
CA GLU A 70 21.63 9.02 0.13
C GLU A 70 21.92 10.52 -0.04
N GLY A 71 21.14 11.39 0.61
CA GLY A 71 21.20 12.84 0.41
C GLY A 71 22.60 13.44 0.58
N ARG A 72 23.39 12.94 1.54
CA ARG A 72 24.79 13.38 1.73
C ARG A 72 25.68 12.98 0.54
N ASN A 73 25.61 11.72 0.12
CA ASN A 73 26.40 11.19 -0.98
C ASN A 73 26.07 11.91 -2.31
N ILE A 74 24.79 12.20 -2.54
CA ILE A 74 24.32 12.94 -3.72
C ILE A 74 24.87 14.37 -3.76
N LEU A 75 25.02 15.02 -2.60
CA LEU A 75 25.57 16.38 -2.51
C LEU A 75 27.08 16.44 -2.76
N GLU A 76 27.80 15.37 -2.44
CA GLU A 76 29.24 15.26 -2.68
C GLU A 76 29.59 15.08 -4.17
N ILE A 77 28.70 14.46 -4.95
CA ILE A 77 28.86 14.28 -6.41
C ILE A 77 28.60 15.62 -7.11
N LYS A 78 29.64 16.19 -7.71
CA LYS A 78 29.58 17.50 -8.40
C LYS A 78 29.12 17.41 -9.85
N ASP A 79 29.45 16.32 -10.51
CA ASP A 79 29.07 16.10 -11.91
C ASP A 79 27.58 15.75 -12.03
N PRO A 80 26.79 16.46 -12.85
CA PRO A 80 25.37 16.19 -13.00
C PRO A 80 25.05 14.82 -13.59
N GLU A 81 25.87 14.31 -14.53
CA GLU A 81 25.63 13.01 -15.16
C GLU A 81 25.93 11.87 -14.20
N GLU A 82 27.06 11.94 -13.49
CA GLU A 82 27.41 10.99 -12.43
C GLU A 82 26.36 10.97 -11.32
N ARG A 83 25.85 12.14 -10.90
CA ARG A 83 24.80 12.23 -9.89
C ARG A 83 23.50 11.58 -10.35
N ALA A 84 23.11 11.77 -11.60
CA ALA A 84 21.91 11.15 -12.16
C ALA A 84 22.05 9.63 -12.25
N ALA A 85 23.21 9.14 -12.70
CA ALA A 85 23.52 7.71 -12.75
C ALA A 85 23.51 7.08 -11.36
N PHE A 86 24.10 7.75 -10.36
CA PHE A 86 24.10 7.29 -8.97
C PHE A 86 22.68 7.19 -8.40
N LYS A 87 21.85 8.23 -8.59
CA LYS A 87 20.44 8.20 -8.17
C LYS A 87 19.69 7.05 -8.83
N ALA A 88 19.80 6.88 -10.15
CA ALA A 88 19.12 5.81 -10.87
C ALA A 88 19.52 4.41 -10.39
N ALA A 89 20.82 4.18 -10.17
CA ALA A 89 21.32 2.91 -9.64
C ALA A 89 20.77 2.63 -8.23
N LYS A 90 20.75 3.66 -7.37
CA LYS A 90 20.22 3.55 -6.01
C LYS A 90 18.71 3.36 -5.97
N GLU A 91 17.97 3.99 -6.88
CA GLU A 91 16.53 3.79 -7.00
C GLU A 91 16.16 2.36 -7.40
N GLU A 92 16.93 1.76 -8.31
CA GLU A 92 16.73 0.36 -8.70
C GLU A 92 17.07 -0.58 -7.54
N GLU A 93 18.21 -0.35 -6.87
CA GLU A 93 18.59 -1.11 -5.67
C GLU A 93 17.50 -1.04 -4.59
N TYR A 94 16.91 0.15 -4.39
CA TYR A 94 15.81 0.33 -3.45
C TYR A 94 14.55 -0.41 -3.88
N ARG A 95 14.22 -0.42 -5.18
CA ARG A 95 13.05 -1.12 -5.70
C ARG A 95 13.17 -2.63 -5.50
N GLU A 96 14.34 -3.18 -5.82
CA GLU A 96 14.61 -4.60 -5.66
C GLU A 96 14.59 -5.03 -4.20
N LYS A 97 15.21 -4.26 -3.30
CA LYS A 97 15.36 -4.66 -1.89
C LYS A 97 14.17 -4.33 -1.01
N PHE A 98 13.51 -3.20 -1.25
CA PHE A 98 12.50 -2.66 -0.34
C PHE A 98 11.14 -2.45 -0.97
N ALA A 99 11.07 -1.88 -2.19
CA ALA A 99 9.80 -1.56 -2.83
C ALA A 99 9.26 -2.73 -3.69
N ASN A 100 9.27 -3.93 -3.13
CA ASN A 100 8.75 -5.16 -3.73
C ASN A 100 7.64 -5.75 -2.83
N PRO A 101 6.78 -6.65 -3.33
CA PRO A 101 5.66 -7.17 -2.54
C PRO A 101 6.10 -8.22 -1.50
N TYR A 102 7.29 -8.79 -1.64
CA TYR A 102 7.80 -9.87 -0.80
C TYR A 102 8.15 -9.39 0.61
N GLU A 103 8.68 -8.17 0.73
CA GLU A 103 8.92 -7.57 2.05
C GLU A 103 7.61 -7.37 2.82
N ALA A 104 6.57 -6.85 2.15
CA ALA A 104 5.25 -6.70 2.78
C ALA A 104 4.60 -8.06 3.12
N ALA A 105 4.77 -9.08 2.27
CA ALA A 105 4.30 -10.43 2.52
C ALA A 105 4.98 -11.08 3.73
N ARG A 106 6.28 -10.83 3.94
CA ARG A 106 7.03 -11.34 5.11
C ARG A 106 6.45 -10.86 6.44
N TYR A 107 5.88 -9.65 6.48
CA TYR A 107 5.19 -9.11 7.67
C TYR A 107 3.72 -9.54 7.77
N GLY A 108 3.21 -10.33 6.82
CA GLY A 108 1.81 -10.76 6.78
C GLY A 108 0.83 -9.66 6.34
N TYR A 109 1.31 -8.58 5.73
CA TYR A 109 0.45 -7.51 5.20
C TYR A 109 -0.20 -7.91 3.86
N ILE A 110 0.43 -8.85 3.15
CA ILE A 110 -0.09 -9.49 1.94
C ILE A 110 -0.22 -10.98 2.24
N ASP A 111 -1.41 -11.52 2.01
CA ASP A 111 -1.74 -12.94 2.26
C ASP A 111 -1.14 -13.86 1.20
N ASP A 112 -1.05 -13.41 -0.05
CA ASP A 112 -0.43 -14.17 -1.14
C ASP A 112 0.01 -13.27 -2.29
N ILE A 113 1.10 -13.65 -2.97
CA ILE A 113 1.57 -13.01 -4.19
C ILE A 113 1.15 -13.91 -5.35
N ILE A 114 0.26 -13.40 -6.20
CA ILE A 114 -0.44 -14.18 -7.21
C ILE A 114 -0.14 -13.69 -8.62
N GLU A 115 -0.03 -14.64 -9.55
CA GLU A 115 0.00 -14.32 -10.99
C GLU A 115 -1.27 -13.57 -11.43
N PRO A 116 -1.17 -12.54 -12.30
CA PRO A 116 -2.33 -11.74 -12.74
C PRO A 116 -3.52 -12.56 -13.24
N ARG A 117 -3.27 -13.62 -14.01
CA ARG A 117 -4.29 -14.55 -14.53
C ARG A 117 -5.09 -15.27 -13.43
N ASN A 118 -4.52 -15.43 -12.24
CA ASN A 118 -5.17 -16.12 -11.13
C ASN A 118 -6.09 -15.21 -10.30
N THR A 119 -6.08 -13.89 -10.56
CA THR A 119 -6.85 -12.90 -9.80
C THR A 119 -8.33 -13.26 -9.70
N ARG A 120 -8.99 -13.57 -10.82
CA ARG A 120 -10.41 -13.97 -10.85
C ARG A 120 -10.67 -15.20 -9.98
N PHE A 121 -9.85 -16.24 -10.12
CA PHE A 121 -9.98 -17.48 -9.36
C PHE A 121 -9.83 -17.23 -7.86
N ARG A 122 -8.83 -16.44 -7.48
CA ARG A 122 -8.53 -16.09 -6.09
C ARG A 122 -9.66 -15.27 -5.44
N ILE A 123 -10.20 -14.28 -6.16
CA ILE A 123 -11.35 -13.48 -5.67
C ILE A 123 -12.57 -14.36 -5.41
N ILE A 124 -12.91 -15.27 -6.34
CA ILE A 124 -14.07 -16.16 -6.17
C ILE A 124 -13.92 -17.01 -4.89
N ARG A 125 -12.74 -17.60 -4.68
CA ARG A 125 -12.45 -18.41 -3.48
C ARG A 125 -12.50 -17.58 -2.20
N ALA A 126 -11.91 -16.38 -2.22
CA ALA A 126 -11.94 -15.45 -1.10
C ALA A 126 -13.38 -15.06 -0.72
N LEU A 127 -14.23 -14.72 -1.71
CA LEU A 127 -15.65 -14.40 -1.47
C LEU A 127 -16.42 -15.59 -0.89
N GLN A 128 -16.17 -16.80 -1.39
CA GLN A 128 -16.79 -18.02 -0.85
C GLN A 128 -16.41 -18.25 0.62
N ALA A 129 -15.12 -18.08 0.96
CA ALA A 129 -14.64 -18.22 2.33
C ALA A 129 -15.21 -17.14 3.27
N LEU A 130 -15.42 -15.92 2.76
CA LEU A 130 -15.94 -14.79 3.53
C LEU A 130 -17.46 -14.67 3.50
N ALA A 131 -18.19 -15.58 2.84
CA ALA A 131 -19.64 -15.49 2.66
C ALA A 131 -20.42 -15.45 3.99
N THR A 132 -19.87 -16.05 5.05
CA THR A 132 -20.47 -16.09 6.39
C THR A 132 -19.77 -15.15 7.37
N LYS A 133 -18.95 -14.20 6.89
CA LYS A 133 -18.28 -13.22 7.75
C LYS A 133 -19.31 -12.48 8.60
N LYS A 134 -19.08 -12.45 9.91
CA LYS A 134 -19.81 -11.63 10.87
C LYS A 134 -18.79 -10.86 11.69
N ASP A 135 -18.89 -9.55 11.64
CA ASP A 135 -18.04 -8.63 12.38
C ASP A 135 -18.91 -7.47 12.88
N SER A 136 -18.59 -6.94 14.05
CA SER A 136 -19.39 -5.93 14.74
C SER A 136 -18.54 -4.74 15.14
N ASN A 137 -19.10 -3.54 15.01
CA ASN A 137 -18.46 -2.32 15.51
C ASN A 137 -18.87 -2.04 16.96
N PRO A 138 -18.07 -1.26 17.71
CA PRO A 138 -18.42 -0.84 19.07
C PRO A 138 -19.79 -0.14 19.14
N PRO A 139 -20.59 -0.38 20.20
CA PRO A 139 -21.92 0.19 20.34
C PRO A 139 -21.85 1.72 20.48
N LYS A 140 -22.65 2.42 19.66
CA LYS A 140 -22.74 3.89 19.62
C LYS A 140 -24.07 4.30 18.98
N LYS A 141 -24.49 5.56 19.17
CA LYS A 141 -25.66 6.11 18.44
C LYS A 141 -25.37 6.21 16.94
N HIS A 142 -24.22 6.79 16.61
CA HIS A 142 -23.64 6.90 15.28
C HIS A 142 -22.15 7.22 15.41
N SER A 143 -21.41 7.18 14.31
CA SER A 143 -20.02 7.64 14.25
C SER A 143 -19.91 9.16 14.10
N ASN A 144 -18.69 9.68 14.20
CA ASN A 144 -18.36 11.08 13.95
C ASN A 144 -17.32 11.16 12.82
N ILE A 145 -17.74 10.76 11.62
CA ILE A 145 -16.90 10.81 10.42
C ILE A 145 -16.50 12.27 10.12
N PRO A 146 -15.28 12.54 9.61
CA PRO A 146 -14.93 13.86 9.08
C PRO A 146 -15.93 14.30 8.01
N LEU A 147 -16.34 15.58 8.02
CA LEU A 147 -17.31 16.17 7.09
C LEU A 147 -16.67 17.21 6.17
#